data_AF-A0A919Z8P1-F1
#
_entry.id   AF-A0A919Z8P1-F1
#
_cell.length_a   1.000
_cell.length_b   1.000
_cell.length_c   1.000
_cell.angle_alpha   90.00
_cell.angle_beta   90.00
_cell.angle_gamma   90.00
#
_symmetry.space_group_name_H-M   'P 1'
#
loop_
_entity.id
_entity.type
_entity.pdbx_description
1 polymer ?
#
loop_
_entity_poly.entity_id
_entity_poly.type
_entity_poly.pdbx_seq_one_letter_code
_entity_poly.pdbx_strand_id
1 'polypeptide(L)'
;MPYYNKEILTDGKNKPIPQQWSESGNEFRPFTGESDVQTGFSSGTQTVGTTAVELKAGSTALPARRKMLIRVVGNDAIYLGPSAAVTKTTGYPLLPGEPFSISLDPMYPVKWFAIAESNQTVKILECN
;
A
#
# COMPACT_ATOMS: atom_id res chain seq x y z
N MET A 1 28.41 -18.28 -5.26
CA MET A 1 27.42 -17.32 -5.78
C MET A 1 26.99 -17.81 -7.15
N PRO A 2 25.70 -18.07 -7.40
CA PRO A 2 25.24 -18.39 -8.74
C PRO A 2 25.40 -17.17 -9.65
N TYR A 3 25.99 -17.36 -10.83
CA TYR A 3 26.09 -16.32 -11.85
C TYR A 3 24.91 -16.45 -12.81
N TYR A 4 24.28 -15.33 -13.16
CA TYR A 4 23.26 -15.31 -14.20
C TYR A 4 23.94 -15.43 -15.58
N ASN A 5 23.49 -16.38 -16.40
CA ASN A 5 24.05 -16.69 -17.72
C ASN A 5 23.28 -16.06 -18.87
N LYS A 6 22.50 -15.00 -18.61
CA LYS A 6 21.70 -14.29 -19.60
C LYS A 6 22.51 -13.18 -20.28
N GLU A 7 22.19 -12.90 -21.54
CA GLU A 7 22.80 -11.79 -22.28
C GLU A 7 22.38 -10.45 -21.66
N ILE A 8 23.36 -9.59 -21.43
CA ILE A 8 23.13 -8.21 -20.99
C ILE A 8 22.62 -7.36 -22.15
N LEU A 9 21.73 -6.43 -21.85
CA LEU A 9 21.22 -5.46 -22.82
C LEU A 9 22.33 -4.47 -23.21
N THR A 10 22.37 -4.14 -24.50
CA THR A 10 23.34 -3.21 -25.08
C THR A 10 22.65 -2.15 -25.96
N ASP A 11 23.33 -1.02 -26.17
CA ASP A 11 22.90 0.02 -27.09
C ASP A 11 23.20 -0.35 -28.55
N GLY A 12 22.83 0.52 -29.51
CA GLY A 12 23.12 0.30 -30.93
C GLY A 12 24.62 0.28 -31.31
N LYS A 13 25.52 0.43 -30.33
CA LYS A 13 26.98 0.32 -30.48
C LYS A 13 27.56 -0.85 -29.66
N ASN A 14 26.72 -1.80 -29.26
CA ASN A 14 27.07 -2.94 -28.41
C ASN A 14 27.67 -2.56 -27.04
N LYS A 15 27.36 -1.36 -26.52
CA LYS A 15 27.77 -0.96 -25.16
C LYS A 15 26.70 -1.34 -24.15
N PRO A 16 27.06 -1.90 -22.99
CA PRO A 16 26.10 -2.18 -21.93
C PRO A 16 25.32 -0.92 -21.54
N ILE A 17 23.99 -1.05 -21.43
CA ILE A 17 23.14 0.02 -20.88
C ILE A 17 22.88 -0.22 -19.39
N PRO A 18 22.54 0.84 -18.62
CA PRO A 18 22.03 0.68 -17.27
C PRO A 18 20.80 -0.25 -17.28
N GLN A 19 20.89 -1.34 -16.51
CA GLN A 19 19.89 -2.40 -16.49
C GLN A 19 19.83 -3.08 -15.12
N GLN A 20 18.72 -3.73 -14.84
CA GLN A 20 18.50 -4.56 -13.64
C GLN A 20 18.12 -5.99 -14.00
N TRP A 21 18.39 -6.92 -13.09
CA TRP A 21 17.91 -8.29 -13.18
C TRP A 21 16.45 -8.38 -12.71
N SER A 22 15.57 -8.96 -13.54
CA SER A 22 14.19 -9.26 -13.17
C SER A 22 14.03 -10.76 -12.92
N GLU A 23 13.79 -11.16 -11.67
CA GLU A 23 13.55 -12.57 -11.33
C GLU A 23 12.25 -13.11 -11.94
N SER A 24 11.21 -12.29 -12.02
CA SER A 24 9.91 -12.69 -12.58
C SER A 24 9.95 -12.89 -14.10
N GLY A 25 10.77 -12.09 -14.80
CA GLY A 25 10.99 -12.21 -16.24
C GLY A 25 12.15 -13.14 -16.61
N ASN A 26 13.00 -13.53 -15.66
CA ASN A 26 14.24 -14.26 -15.89
C ASN A 26 15.13 -13.61 -16.97
N GLU A 27 15.21 -12.28 -16.95
CA GLU A 27 15.82 -11.44 -17.99
C GLU A 27 16.43 -10.16 -17.40
N PHE A 28 17.34 -9.53 -18.14
CA PHE A 28 17.77 -8.17 -17.86
C PHE A 28 16.79 -7.16 -18.47
N ARG A 29 16.47 -6.10 -17.73
CA ARG A 29 15.58 -5.01 -18.17
C ARG A 29 16.29 -3.67 -18.08
N PRO A 30 16.09 -2.75 -19.04
CA PRO A 30 16.67 -1.42 -18.93
C PRO A 30 16.09 -0.71 -17.71
N PHE A 31 16.88 0.18 -17.10
CA PHE A 31 16.30 1.17 -16.18
C PHE A 31 15.48 2.17 -17.00
N THR A 32 14.23 1.82 -17.31
CA THR A 32 13.25 2.86 -17.60
C THR A 32 12.88 3.48 -16.26
N GLY A 33 12.74 4.80 -16.16
CA GLY A 33 12.26 5.45 -14.92
C GLY A 33 10.85 5.00 -14.47
N GLU A 34 10.29 3.99 -15.14
CA GLU A 34 9.01 3.33 -14.95
C GLU A 34 9.17 1.88 -14.45
N SER A 35 10.33 1.23 -14.62
CA SER A 35 10.50 -0.21 -14.38
C SER A 35 10.44 -0.65 -12.91
N ASP A 36 10.48 0.30 -11.96
CA ASP A 36 10.21 0.07 -10.54
C ASP A 36 9.07 0.93 -9.98
N VAL A 37 8.42 1.72 -10.85
CA VAL A 37 7.19 2.42 -10.47
C VAL A 37 6.05 1.48 -10.77
N GLN A 38 5.83 0.53 -9.86
CA GLN A 38 4.56 -0.16 -9.78
C GLN A 38 3.53 0.93 -9.39
N THR A 39 3.04 1.73 -10.34
CA THR A 39 1.99 2.74 -10.10
C THR A 39 0.63 2.04 -10.04
N GLY A 40 0.50 1.08 -9.13
CA GLY A 40 -0.79 0.54 -8.77
C GLY A 40 -1.45 1.49 -7.78
N PHE A 41 -2.69 1.85 -8.04
CA PHE A 41 -3.53 2.37 -6.98
C PHE A 41 -4.79 1.53 -6.90
N SER A 42 -5.23 1.29 -5.68
CA SER A 42 -6.53 0.67 -5.41
C SER A 42 -7.33 1.63 -4.58
N SER A 43 -8.59 1.85 -4.97
CA SER A 43 -9.51 2.68 -4.21
C SER A 43 -10.79 1.91 -3.93
N GLY A 44 -11.34 2.07 -2.74
CA GLY A 44 -12.61 1.47 -2.41
C GLY A 44 -13.22 2.00 -1.12
N THR A 45 -14.35 1.41 -0.76
CA THR A 45 -15.08 1.70 0.46
C THR A 45 -15.05 0.49 1.38
N GLN A 46 -14.86 0.74 2.66
CA GLN A 46 -14.91 -0.29 3.69
C GLN A 46 -15.86 0.17 4.80
N THR A 47 -16.55 -0.78 5.43
CA THR A 47 -17.33 -0.52 6.65
C THR A 47 -16.47 -0.84 7.87
N VAL A 48 -16.35 0.12 8.78
CA VAL A 48 -15.70 -0.02 10.09
C VAL A 48 -16.78 -0.03 11.14
N GLY A 49 -16.88 -1.11 11.92
CA GLY A 49 -17.90 -1.26 12.97
C GLY A 49 -17.28 -1.31 14.36
N THR A 50 -17.98 -2.00 15.27
CA THR A 50 -17.59 -2.14 16.69
C THR A 50 -16.46 -3.14 16.95
N THR A 51 -15.98 -3.81 15.91
CA THR A 51 -14.82 -4.71 15.97
C THR A 51 -13.71 -4.12 15.11
N ALA A 52 -12.48 -4.16 15.62
CA ALA A 52 -11.32 -3.68 14.89
C ALA A 52 -11.13 -4.47 13.58
N VAL A 53 -10.98 -3.75 12.47
CA VAL A 53 -10.79 -4.33 11.14
C VAL A 53 -9.57 -3.73 10.45
N GLU A 54 -8.83 -4.55 9.71
CA GLU A 54 -7.70 -4.08 8.89
C GLU A 54 -8.23 -3.17 7.77
N LEU A 55 -7.62 -1.99 7.63
CA LEU A 55 -7.93 -1.02 6.59
C LEU A 55 -7.25 -1.42 5.27
N LYS A 56 -8.05 -1.49 4.20
CA LYS A 56 -7.61 -1.87 2.85
C LYS A 56 -8.61 -1.35 1.82
N ALA A 57 -8.15 -1.00 0.62
CA ALA A 57 -9.03 -0.48 -0.43
C ALA A 57 -9.88 -1.59 -1.07
N GLY A 58 -9.38 -2.84 -1.10
CA GLY A 58 -10.07 -3.99 -1.69
C GLY A 58 -10.38 -5.11 -0.70
N SER A 59 -10.74 -6.29 -1.23
CA SER A 59 -10.90 -7.52 -0.42
C SER A 59 -9.59 -7.96 0.23
N THR A 60 -8.46 -7.63 -0.41
CA THR A 60 -7.09 -7.76 0.12
C THR A 60 -6.41 -6.40 0.10
N ALA A 61 -5.39 -6.22 0.94
CA ALA A 61 -4.53 -5.03 0.89
C ALA A 61 -3.71 -5.04 -0.40
N LEU A 62 -3.50 -3.87 -1.01
CA LEU A 62 -2.62 -3.73 -2.16
C LEU A 62 -1.19 -4.21 -1.80
N PRO A 63 -0.61 -5.19 -2.53
CA PRO A 63 0.75 -5.65 -2.29
C PRO A 63 1.76 -4.51 -2.40
N ALA A 64 2.75 -4.49 -1.51
CA ALA A 64 3.79 -3.47 -1.46
C ALA A 64 3.27 -2.00 -1.37
N ARG A 65 2.06 -1.78 -0.82
CA ARG A 65 1.55 -0.43 -0.59
C ARG A 65 2.54 0.41 0.23
N ARG A 66 2.87 1.59 -0.28
CA ARG A 66 3.75 2.59 0.35
C ARG A 66 3.00 3.76 0.93
N LYS A 67 1.76 3.97 0.48
CA LYS A 67 0.92 5.06 0.97
C LYS A 67 -0.53 4.64 1.08
N MET A 68 -1.19 5.14 2.11
CA MET A 68 -2.64 5.06 2.26
C MET A 68 -3.21 6.45 2.49
N LEU A 69 -4.36 6.72 1.87
CA LEU A 69 -5.22 7.86 2.19
C LEU A 69 -6.56 7.33 2.67
N ILE A 70 -7.01 7.81 3.80
CA ILE A 70 -8.22 7.34 4.48
C ILE A 70 -9.11 8.56 4.74
N ARG A 71 -10.41 8.41 4.49
CA ARG A 71 -11.40 9.44 4.81
C ARG A 71 -12.68 8.79 5.32
N VAL A 72 -13.20 9.28 6.43
CA VAL A 72 -14.51 8.87 6.94
C VAL A 72 -15.60 9.60 6.16
N VAL A 73 -16.54 8.84 5.61
CA VAL A 73 -17.75 9.35 4.91
C VAL A 73 -19.01 9.13 5.74
N GLY A 74 -18.94 8.29 6.78
CA GLY A 74 -19.99 8.14 7.78
C GLY A 74 -20.16 9.39 8.67
N ASN A 75 -21.03 9.26 9.66
CA ASN A 75 -21.48 10.37 10.51
C ASN A 75 -20.65 10.55 11.79
N ASP A 76 -19.90 9.52 12.20
CA ASP A 76 -19.13 9.52 13.45
C ASP A 76 -17.66 9.18 13.22
N ALA A 77 -16.84 9.41 14.25
CA ALA A 77 -15.41 9.14 14.21
C ALA A 77 -15.09 7.64 14.12
N ILE A 78 -13.91 7.36 13.55
CA ILE A 78 -13.24 6.06 13.71
C ILE A 78 -11.96 6.24 14.52
N TYR A 79 -11.46 5.17 15.12
CA TYR A 79 -10.24 5.16 15.91
C TYR A 79 -9.20 4.25 15.26
N LEU A 80 -8.08 4.84 14.84
CA LEU A 80 -7.02 4.21 14.05
C LEU A 80 -5.89 3.66 14.94
N GLY A 81 -5.26 2.57 14.53
CA GLY A 81 -4.04 2.09 15.18
C GLY A 81 -3.32 0.97 14.42
N PRO A 82 -2.04 0.68 14.76
CA PRO A 82 -1.22 -0.31 14.06
C PRO A 82 -1.47 -1.76 14.54
N SER A 83 -2.50 -2.01 15.34
CA SER A 83 -2.78 -3.29 15.99
C SER A 83 -4.23 -3.69 15.84
N ALA A 84 -4.48 -5.00 15.66
CA ALA A 84 -5.82 -5.57 15.67
C ALA A 84 -6.54 -5.42 17.02
N ALA A 85 -5.83 -5.02 18.08
CA ALA A 85 -6.38 -4.72 19.40
C ALA A 85 -6.66 -3.22 19.62
N VAL A 86 -6.67 -2.39 18.56
CA VAL A 86 -7.04 -0.97 18.69
C VAL A 86 -8.44 -0.83 19.30
N THR A 87 -8.58 0.08 20.24
CA THR A 87 -9.85 0.39 20.90
C THR A 87 -10.18 1.86 20.73
N LYS A 88 -11.39 2.26 21.14
CA LYS A 88 -11.82 3.66 21.18
C LYS A 88 -10.96 4.53 22.13
N THR A 89 -10.35 3.91 23.14
CA THR A 89 -9.50 4.60 24.12
C THR A 89 -8.04 4.67 23.68
N THR A 90 -7.57 3.67 22.93
CA THR A 90 -6.15 3.55 22.53
C THR A 90 -5.88 4.01 21.11
N GLY A 91 -6.91 4.14 20.28
CA GLY A 91 -6.77 4.56 18.89
C GLY A 91 -6.77 6.07 18.70
N TYR A 92 -6.18 6.51 17.59
CA TYR A 92 -6.17 7.90 17.19
C TYR A 92 -7.49 8.26 16.47
N PRO A 93 -8.25 9.26 16.92
CA PRO A 93 -9.54 9.59 16.32
C PRO A 93 -9.36 10.24 14.95
N LEU A 94 -10.16 9.80 13.98
CA LEU A 94 -10.33 10.46 12.68
C LEU A 94 -11.79 10.85 12.52
N LEU A 95 -12.07 12.15 12.38
CA LEU A 95 -13.42 12.67 12.28
C LEU A 95 -14.00 12.54 10.85
N PRO A 96 -15.33 12.53 10.71
CA PRO A 96 -16.00 12.62 9.42
C PRO A 96 -15.46 13.75 8.54
N GLY A 97 -15.16 13.42 7.28
CA GLY A 97 -14.71 14.38 6.29
C GLY A 97 -13.21 14.68 6.31
N GLU A 98 -12.49 14.38 7.39
CA GLU A 98 -11.04 14.59 7.49
C GLU A 98 -10.24 13.54 6.70
N PRO A 99 -9.25 13.95 5.89
CA PRO A 99 -8.31 13.02 5.28
C PRO A 99 -7.17 12.68 6.25
N PHE A 100 -6.81 11.40 6.33
CA PHE A 100 -5.63 10.92 7.03
C PHE A 100 -4.72 10.19 6.05
N SER A 101 -3.43 10.54 6.03
CA SER A 101 -2.45 9.90 5.15
C SER A 101 -1.38 9.18 5.94
N ILE A 102 -1.05 7.97 5.51
CA ILE A 102 -0.06 7.11 6.17
C ILE A 102 0.99 6.72 5.13
N SER A 103 2.25 6.85 5.50
CA SER A 103 3.37 6.28 4.73
C SER A 103 3.74 4.93 5.32
N LEU A 104 3.98 3.96 4.46
CA LEU A 104 4.27 2.57 4.82
C LEU A 104 5.57 2.16 4.16
N ASP A 105 6.36 1.37 4.89
CA ASP A 105 7.53 0.72 4.34
C ASP A 105 7.10 -0.60 3.68
N PRO A 106 7.31 -0.78 2.36
CA PRO A 106 6.96 -2.02 1.68
C PRO A 106 7.81 -3.23 2.14
N MET A 107 9.00 -3.01 2.70
CA MET A 107 9.82 -4.09 3.30
C MET A 107 9.28 -4.56 4.66
N TYR A 108 8.61 -3.66 5.38
CA TYR A 108 8.04 -3.94 6.71
C TYR A 108 6.58 -3.49 6.75
N PRO A 109 5.65 -4.20 6.09
CA PRO A 109 4.29 -3.76 5.90
C PRO A 109 3.51 -3.75 7.23
N VAL A 110 3.48 -2.58 7.88
CA VAL A 110 2.65 -2.36 9.06
C VAL A 110 1.19 -2.33 8.63
N LYS A 111 0.38 -3.16 9.28
CA LYS A 111 -1.06 -3.17 9.09
C LYS A 111 -1.69 -2.07 9.95
N TRP A 112 -2.68 -1.40 9.39
CA TRP A 112 -3.48 -0.42 10.10
C TRP A 112 -4.89 -0.94 10.27
N PHE A 113 -5.43 -0.73 11.47
CA PHE A 113 -6.74 -1.18 11.88
C PHE A 113 -7.58 0.03 12.30
N ALA A 114 -8.89 -0.11 12.19
CA ALA A 114 -9.84 0.86 12.69
C ALA A 114 -11.00 0.19 13.42
N ILE A 115 -11.56 0.90 14.40
CA ILE A 115 -12.78 0.55 15.14
C ILE A 115 -13.65 1.80 15.26
N ALA A 116 -14.97 1.64 15.39
CA ALA A 116 -15.93 2.73 15.54
C ALA A 116 -17.04 2.38 16.55
N GLU A 117 -17.81 3.38 16.98
CA GLU A 117 -18.96 3.19 17.88
C GLU A 117 -20.12 2.45 17.20
N SER A 118 -20.31 2.74 15.92
CA SER A 118 -21.35 2.21 15.05
C SER A 118 -20.75 2.02 13.65
N ASN A 119 -21.49 1.40 12.74
CA ASN A 119 -20.97 1.18 11.39
C ASN A 119 -20.72 2.50 10.65
N GLN A 120 -19.45 2.79 10.37
CA GLN A 120 -18.99 3.93 9.60
C GLN A 120 -18.47 3.49 8.24
N THR A 121 -18.82 4.24 7.20
CA THR A 121 -18.23 4.05 5.87
C THR A 121 -16.95 4.85 5.75
N VAL A 122 -15.87 4.20 5.34
CA VAL A 122 -14.58 4.82 5.06
C VAL A 122 -14.23 4.65 3.59
N LYS A 123 -13.66 5.69 2.98
CA LYS A 123 -13.01 5.63 1.67
C LYS A 123 -11.51 5.48 1.87
N ILE A 124 -10.92 4.54 1.15
CA ILE A 124 -9.51 4.20 1.26
C ILE A 124 -8.91 4.21 -0.15
N LEU A 125 -7.74 4.84 -0.27
CA LEU A 125 -6.85 4.77 -1.43
C LEU A 125 -5.52 4.18 -0.97
N GLU A 126 -5.05 3.15 -1.65
CA GLU A 126 -3.73 2.54 -1.47
C GLU A 126 -2.88 2.81 -2.71
N CYS A 127 -1.59 3.10 -2.53
CA CYS A 127 -0.61 3.27 -3.60
C CYS A 127 0.64 2.45 -3.29
N ASN A 128 1.21 1.74 -4.26
CA ASN A 128 2.49 1.02 -4.16
C ASN A 128 3.66 1.76 -4.83
#